data_AF-A0A2D4F3P9-F1
#
_entry.id   AF-A0A2D4F3P9-F1
#
_cell.length_a   1.000
_cell.length_b   1.000
_cell.length_c   1.000
_cell.angle_alpha   90.00
_cell.angle_beta   90.00
_cell.angle_gamma   90.00
#
_symmetry.space_group_name_H-M   'P 1'
#
loop_
_entity.id
_entity.type
_entity.pdbx_description
1 polymer ?
#
loop_
_entity_poly.entity_id
_entity_poly.type
_entity_poly.pdbx_seq_one_letter_code
_entity_poly.pdbx_strand_id
1 'polypeptide(L)'
;DGCCCRSQVLQMISWIPLSTFSEMKPYLCKPLTQLFFTSSLYFKCSVLESLRELLLNWLNWHFLQADRTSALNADILNTSISSLVNSIKELIHFVGRLSTIALHLENNSAFLMHFVLDFYEIVCDIFQKYKVPLLVIPPAGVFYPALLSMDSVTVDHLCHI
;
A
#
# COMPACT_ATOMS: atom_id res chain seq x y z
N ASP A 1 -4.98 -25.61 -11.84
CA ASP A 1 -5.80 -24.39 -11.72
C ASP A 1 -5.21 -23.52 -10.63
N GLY A 2 -4.63 -22.36 -10.96
CA GLY A 2 -3.85 -21.54 -10.01
C GLY A 2 -4.64 -20.86 -8.88
N CYS A 3 -5.87 -21.29 -8.62
CA CYS A 3 -6.78 -20.67 -7.64
C CYS A 3 -6.56 -21.16 -6.21
N CYS A 4 -6.13 -22.41 -6.01
CA CYS A 4 -6.07 -23.04 -4.68
C CYS A 4 -5.04 -22.40 -3.72
N CYS A 5 -4.01 -21.73 -4.27
CA CYS A 5 -2.92 -21.15 -3.49
C CYS A 5 -3.01 -19.61 -3.38
N ARG A 6 -4.11 -19.00 -3.83
CA ARG A 6 -4.23 -17.54 -3.91
C ARG A 6 -4.04 -16.85 -2.57
N SER A 7 -4.73 -17.32 -1.53
CA SER A 7 -4.66 -16.69 -0.20
C SER A 7 -3.26 -16.83 0.39
N GLN A 8 -2.62 -17.99 0.23
CA GLN A 8 -1.27 -18.25 0.69
C GLN A 8 -0.25 -17.37 -0.05
N VAL A 9 -0.39 -17.20 -1.37
CA VAL A 9 0.49 -16.32 -2.15
C VAL A 9 0.32 -14.86 -1.72
N LEU A 10 -0.91 -14.36 -1.56
CA LEU A 10 -1.15 -13.00 -1.07
C LEU A 10 -0.65 -12.78 0.35
N GLN A 11 -0.79 -13.80 1.22
CA GLN A 11 -0.21 -13.76 2.55
C GLN A 11 1.31 -13.71 2.47
N MET A 12 1.97 -14.50 1.63
CA MET A 12 3.43 -14.41 1.46
C MET A 12 3.86 -13.04 0.96
N ILE A 13 3.08 -12.42 0.06
CA ILE A 13 3.35 -11.07 -0.44
C ILE A 13 3.31 -10.04 0.71
N SER A 14 2.38 -10.18 1.67
CA SER A 14 2.30 -9.25 2.81
C SER A 14 3.48 -9.35 3.79
N TRP A 15 4.32 -10.38 3.68
CA TRP A 15 5.50 -10.58 4.53
C TRP A 15 6.84 -10.38 3.81
N ILE A 16 6.85 -9.88 2.57
CA ILE A 16 8.10 -9.61 1.85
C ILE A 16 8.94 -8.60 2.64
N PRO A 17 10.19 -8.91 2.99
CA PRO A 17 11.06 -7.98 3.70
C PRO A 17 11.36 -6.73 2.87
N LEU A 18 11.45 -5.58 3.53
CA LEU A 18 11.80 -4.32 2.88
C LEU A 18 13.18 -4.38 2.19
N SER A 19 14.15 -5.05 2.81
CA SER A 19 15.52 -5.20 2.29
C SER A 19 15.56 -5.89 0.93
N THR A 20 14.62 -6.79 0.65
CA THR A 20 14.58 -7.55 -0.61
C THR A 20 13.60 -6.97 -1.61
N PHE A 21 12.77 -5.99 -1.23
CA PHE A 21 11.69 -5.50 -2.08
C PHE A 21 12.21 -4.88 -3.38
N SER A 22 13.28 -4.07 -3.33
CA SER A 22 13.86 -3.44 -4.52
C SER A 22 14.31 -4.47 -5.55
N GLU A 23 14.87 -5.61 -5.10
CA GLU A 23 15.34 -6.69 -5.97
C GLU A 23 14.18 -7.55 -6.48
N MET A 24 13.17 -7.80 -5.64
CA MET A 24 12.01 -8.62 -5.98
C MET A 24 10.97 -7.91 -6.84
N LYS A 25 10.93 -6.56 -6.80
CA LYS A 25 9.99 -5.70 -7.52
C LYS A 25 9.73 -6.10 -8.99
N PRO A 26 10.74 -6.31 -9.86
CA PRO A 26 10.48 -6.69 -11.25
C PRO A 26 9.76 -8.05 -11.39
N TYR A 27 10.01 -8.97 -10.45
CA TYR A 27 9.42 -10.31 -10.42
C TYR A 27 8.04 -10.33 -9.76
N LEU A 28 7.75 -9.38 -8.86
CA LEU A 28 6.48 -9.29 -8.17
C LEU A 28 5.48 -8.38 -8.89
N CYS A 29 5.86 -7.12 -9.14
CA CYS A 29 4.94 -6.08 -9.57
C CYS A 29 4.32 -6.39 -10.93
N LYS A 30 5.11 -6.88 -11.90
CA LYS A 30 4.60 -7.15 -13.25
C LYS A 30 3.60 -8.32 -13.27
N PRO A 31 3.89 -9.51 -12.71
CA PRO A 31 2.90 -10.58 -12.63
C PRO A 31 1.67 -10.21 -11.80
N LEU A 32 1.87 -9.52 -10.66
CA LEU A 32 0.76 -9.09 -9.81
C LEU A 32 -0.15 -8.11 -10.54
N THR A 33 0.40 -7.19 -11.33
CA THR A 33 -0.38 -6.26 -12.17
C THR A 33 -1.22 -7.01 -13.21
N GLN A 34 -0.64 -8.00 -13.88
CA GLN A 34 -1.36 -8.81 -14.88
C GLN A 34 -2.51 -9.59 -14.24
N LEU A 35 -2.25 -10.26 -13.11
CA LEU A 35 -3.27 -10.97 -12.34
C LEU A 35 -4.36 -10.02 -11.85
N PHE A 36 -3.97 -8.86 -11.32
CA PHE A 36 -4.89 -7.88 -10.78
C PHE A 36 -5.88 -7.37 -11.83
N PHE A 37 -5.44 -6.99 -13.04
CA PHE A 37 -6.36 -6.46 -14.05
C PHE A 37 -7.24 -7.50 -14.73
N THR A 38 -6.82 -8.77 -14.76
CA THR A 38 -7.57 -9.86 -15.40
C THR A 38 -8.53 -10.60 -14.46
N SER A 39 -8.46 -10.31 -13.16
CA SER A 39 -9.21 -11.02 -12.13
C SER A 39 -10.48 -10.30 -11.70
N SER A 40 -11.28 -10.93 -10.84
CA SER A 40 -12.51 -10.35 -10.32
C SER A 40 -12.26 -9.16 -9.39
N LEU A 41 -13.27 -8.31 -9.22
CA LEU A 41 -13.26 -7.20 -8.26
C LEU A 41 -12.86 -7.66 -6.83
N TYR A 42 -13.35 -8.82 -6.37
CA TYR A 42 -12.94 -9.39 -5.09
C TYR A 42 -11.46 -9.76 -5.04
N PHE A 43 -10.87 -10.23 -6.14
CA PHE A 43 -9.42 -10.46 -6.24
C PHE A 43 -8.63 -9.18 -6.14
N LYS A 44 -9.07 -8.14 -6.86
CA LYS A 44 -8.45 -6.82 -6.78
C LYS A 44 -8.43 -6.32 -5.32
N CYS A 45 -9.54 -6.44 -4.60
CA CYS A 45 -9.62 -6.05 -3.20
C CYS A 45 -8.65 -6.84 -2.30
N SER A 46 -8.58 -8.18 -2.44
CA SER A 46 -7.61 -8.99 -1.67
C SER A 46 -6.15 -8.64 -1.98
N VAL A 47 -5.83 -8.23 -3.21
CA VAL A 47 -4.48 -7.76 -3.55
C VAL A 47 -4.18 -6.43 -2.86
N LEU A 48 -5.12 -5.48 -2.89
CA LEU A 48 -4.95 -4.19 -2.19
C LEU A 48 -4.79 -4.40 -0.69
N GLU A 49 -5.57 -5.29 -0.09
CA GLU A 49 -5.46 -5.68 1.32
C GLU A 49 -4.08 -6.28 1.64
N SER A 50 -3.59 -7.21 0.81
CA SER A 50 -2.24 -7.79 0.95
C SER A 50 -1.12 -6.73 0.86
N LEU A 51 -1.24 -5.77 -0.07
CA LEU A 51 -0.27 -4.67 -0.19
C LEU A 51 -0.37 -3.67 0.97
N ARG A 52 -1.56 -3.48 1.54
CA ARG A 52 -1.80 -2.71 2.77
C ARG A 52 -1.14 -3.38 3.97
N GLU A 53 -1.31 -4.69 4.12
CA GLU A 53 -0.63 -5.47 5.17
C GLU A 53 0.90 -5.44 5.00
N LEU A 54 1.42 -5.52 3.77
CA LEU A 54 2.84 -5.36 3.49
C LEU A 54 3.39 -4.04 4.03
N LEU A 55 2.69 -2.93 3.73
CA LEU A 55 3.07 -1.61 4.21
C LEU A 55 3.05 -1.55 5.74
N LEU A 56 2.00 -2.05 6.38
CA LEU A 56 1.92 -2.13 7.84
C LEU A 56 3.06 -2.93 8.45
N ASN A 57 3.39 -4.08 7.87
CA ASN A 57 4.45 -4.94 8.37
C ASN A 57 5.82 -4.23 8.30
N TRP A 58 6.08 -3.48 7.22
CA TRP A 58 7.29 -2.66 7.12
C TRP A 58 7.34 -1.55 8.18
N LEU A 59 6.24 -0.84 8.37
CA LEU A 59 6.14 0.26 9.32
C LEU A 59 6.29 -0.23 10.77
N ASN A 60 5.62 -1.33 11.11
CA ASN A 60 5.70 -1.95 12.45
C ASN A 60 7.11 -2.49 12.73
N TRP A 61 7.75 -3.12 11.73
CA TRP A 61 9.13 -3.59 11.86
C TRP A 61 10.10 -2.43 12.12
N HIS A 62 9.94 -1.31 11.42
CA HIS A 62 10.75 -0.11 11.66
C HIS A 62 10.51 0.46 13.06
N PHE A 63 9.25 0.60 13.49
CA PHE A 63 8.90 1.11 14.82
C PHE A 63 9.53 0.26 15.94
N LEU A 64 9.42 -1.07 15.85
CA LEU A 64 10.03 -2.00 16.81
C LEU A 64 11.56 -1.88 16.87
N GLN A 65 12.22 -1.55 15.76
CA GLN A 65 13.67 -1.34 15.74
C GLN A 65 14.07 0.02 16.34
N ALA A 66 13.28 1.07 16.09
CA ALA A 66 13.52 2.40 16.65
C ALA A 66 13.47 2.40 18.18
N ASP A 67 12.50 1.68 18.79
CA ASP A 67 12.41 1.54 20.25
C ASP A 67 13.62 0.79 20.86
N ARG A 68 14.25 -0.13 20.12
CA ARG A 68 15.36 -0.96 20.61
C ARG A 68 16.73 -0.32 20.46
N THR A 69 16.90 0.70 19.62
CA THR A 69 18.22 1.21 19.19
C THR A 69 18.61 2.57 19.81
N SER A 70 17.97 2.97 20.92
CA SER A 70 18.04 4.34 21.47
C SER A 70 19.40 4.83 22.04
N ALA A 71 20.57 4.29 21.66
CA ALA A 71 21.83 4.80 22.22
C ALA A 71 23.10 4.81 21.35
N LEU A 72 23.20 4.16 20.18
CA LEU A 72 24.55 3.94 19.59
C LEU A 72 24.80 4.28 18.11
N ASN A 73 23.81 4.43 17.21
CA ASN A 73 24.13 4.54 15.77
C ASN A 73 23.21 5.47 14.94
N ALA A 74 23.31 6.79 15.12
CA ALA A 74 22.50 7.76 14.37
C ALA A 74 22.72 7.71 12.84
N ASP A 75 23.96 7.51 12.36
CA ASP A 75 24.25 7.51 10.91
C ASP A 75 23.77 6.25 10.17
N ILE A 76 23.80 5.09 10.85
CA ILE A 76 23.24 3.84 10.31
C ILE A 76 21.71 3.91 10.27
N LEU A 77 21.10 4.54 11.28
CA LEU A 77 19.66 4.79 11.28
C LEU A 77 19.25 5.74 10.14
N ASN A 78 20.00 6.80 9.86
CA ASN A 78 19.70 7.74 8.77
C ASN A 78 19.71 7.08 7.38
N THR A 79 20.69 6.21 7.12
CA THR A 79 20.78 5.44 5.86
C THR A 79 19.66 4.41 5.74
N SER A 80 19.29 3.76 6.85
CA SER A 80 18.15 2.83 6.92
C SER A 80 16.81 3.54 6.69
N ILE A 81 16.59 4.72 7.28
CA ILE A 81 15.37 5.52 7.10
C ILE A 81 15.24 5.99 5.66
N SER A 82 16.32 6.44 5.02
CA SER A 82 16.29 6.85 3.60
C SER A 82 15.91 5.69 2.68
N SER A 83 16.48 4.50 2.90
CA SER A 83 16.13 3.29 2.17
C SER A 83 14.66 2.89 2.39
N LEU A 84 14.19 2.93 3.64
CA LEU A 84 12.79 2.69 4.02
C LEU A 84 11.84 3.64 3.27
N VAL A 85 12.11 4.95 3.33
CA VAL A 85 11.30 5.98 2.66
C VAL A 85 11.22 5.72 1.16
N ASN A 86 12.32 5.34 0.52
CA ASN A 86 12.34 5.04 -0.91
C ASN A 86 11.48 3.81 -1.24
N SER A 87 11.62 2.70 -0.51
CA SER A 87 10.81 1.50 -0.75
C SER A 87 9.32 1.75 -0.49
N ILE A 88 8.97 2.49 0.56
CA ILE A 88 7.58 2.89 0.84
C ILE A 88 7.03 3.76 -0.30
N LYS A 89 7.77 4.78 -0.76
CA LYS A 89 7.37 5.61 -1.91
C LYS A 89 7.08 4.76 -3.14
N GLU A 90 7.97 3.81 -3.45
CA GLU A 90 7.79 2.92 -4.59
C GLU A 90 6.53 2.05 -4.47
N LEU A 91 6.26 1.52 -3.28
CA LEU A 91 5.04 0.75 -3.01
C LEU A 91 3.79 1.62 -3.17
N ILE A 92 3.78 2.83 -2.60
CA ILE A 92 2.66 3.78 -2.71
C ILE A 92 2.41 4.16 -4.18
N HIS A 93 3.47 4.43 -4.94
CA HIS A 93 3.34 4.70 -6.38
C HIS A 93 2.81 3.51 -7.17
N PHE A 94 3.24 2.30 -6.82
CA PHE A 94 2.75 1.07 -7.44
C PHE A 94 1.25 0.86 -7.15
N VAL A 95 0.85 0.94 -5.88
CA VAL A 95 -0.55 0.82 -5.45
C VAL A 95 -1.40 1.92 -6.07
N GLY A 96 -0.94 3.17 -6.08
CA GLY A 96 -1.68 4.28 -6.68
C GLY A 96 -1.96 4.10 -8.17
N ARG A 97 -1.01 3.51 -8.92
CA ARG A 97 -1.22 3.14 -10.32
C ARG A 97 -2.23 2.01 -10.47
N LEU A 98 -2.14 0.96 -9.64
CA LEU A 98 -3.13 -0.12 -9.64
C LEU A 98 -4.53 0.43 -9.36
N SER A 99 -4.69 1.19 -8.27
CA SER A 99 -5.97 1.76 -7.83
C SER A 99 -6.60 2.67 -8.88
N THR A 100 -5.82 3.57 -9.48
CA THR A 100 -6.32 4.47 -10.54
C THR A 100 -6.93 3.68 -11.71
N ILE A 101 -6.23 2.65 -12.17
CA ILE A 101 -6.69 1.83 -13.30
C ILE A 101 -7.86 0.93 -12.84
N ALA A 102 -7.78 0.35 -11.65
CA ALA A 102 -8.80 -0.52 -11.08
C ALA A 102 -10.15 0.18 -10.97
N LEU A 103 -10.17 1.39 -10.41
CA LEU A 103 -11.37 2.18 -10.23
C LEU A 103 -11.99 2.53 -11.57
N HIS A 104 -11.17 2.89 -12.56
CA HIS A 104 -11.66 3.12 -13.91
C HIS A 104 -12.30 1.86 -14.53
N LEU A 105 -11.65 0.70 -14.40
CA LEU A 105 -12.15 -0.57 -14.94
C LEU A 105 -13.44 -1.05 -14.26
N GLU A 106 -13.57 -0.80 -12.95
CA GLU A 106 -14.70 -1.23 -12.13
C GLU A 106 -15.76 -0.13 -11.96
N ASN A 107 -15.80 0.86 -12.87
CA ASN A 107 -16.77 1.96 -12.89
C ASN A 107 -16.90 2.73 -11.55
N ASN A 108 -15.77 3.00 -10.89
CA ASN A 108 -15.68 3.66 -9.59
C ASN A 108 -16.52 2.96 -8.50
N SER A 109 -16.52 1.62 -8.48
CA SER A 109 -17.19 0.84 -7.44
C SER A 109 -16.81 1.32 -6.03
N ALA A 110 -17.81 1.71 -5.24
CA ALA A 110 -17.63 2.16 -3.85
C ALA A 110 -16.94 1.07 -2.99
N PHE A 111 -17.25 -0.21 -3.26
CA PHE A 111 -16.61 -1.32 -2.56
C PHE A 111 -15.10 -1.36 -2.80
N LEU A 112 -14.66 -1.23 -4.06
CA LEU A 112 -13.23 -1.16 -4.38
C LEU A 112 -12.60 0.11 -3.80
N MET A 113 -13.31 1.23 -3.87
CA MET A 113 -12.85 2.52 -3.34
C MET A 113 -12.51 2.44 -1.85
N HIS A 114 -13.34 1.77 -1.06
CA HIS A 114 -13.08 1.55 0.36
C HIS A 114 -11.71 0.90 0.61
N PHE A 115 -11.37 -0.18 -0.09
CA PHE A 115 -10.04 -0.83 0.03
C PHE A 115 -8.88 0.08 -0.42
N VAL A 116 -9.13 0.96 -1.39
CA VAL A 116 -8.13 1.94 -1.83
C VAL A 116 -7.91 3.00 -0.76
N LEU A 117 -8.98 3.56 -0.19
CA LEU A 117 -8.90 4.58 0.86
C LEU A 117 -8.33 4.00 2.15
N ASP A 118 -8.67 2.76 2.52
CA ASP A 118 -8.08 2.01 3.64
C ASP A 118 -6.55 1.90 3.54
N PHE A 119 -6.00 1.82 2.32
CA PHE A 119 -4.55 1.85 2.11
C PHE A 119 -4.00 3.27 2.35
N TYR A 120 -4.68 4.30 1.84
CA TYR A 120 -4.22 5.68 1.95
C TYR A 120 -4.37 6.27 3.36
N GLU A 121 -5.32 5.79 4.16
CA GLU A 121 -5.42 6.11 5.58
C GLU A 121 -4.13 5.75 6.32
N ILE A 122 -3.58 4.57 6.06
CA ILE A 122 -2.28 4.17 6.61
C ILE A 122 -1.17 5.06 6.11
N VAL A 123 -1.18 5.41 4.82
CA VAL A 123 -0.17 6.28 4.22
C VAL A 123 -0.16 7.66 4.87
N CYS A 124 -1.32 8.23 5.20
CA CYS A 124 -1.41 9.49 5.93
C CYS A 124 -0.90 9.38 7.37
N ASP A 125 -1.16 8.25 8.04
CA ASP A 125 -0.67 7.98 9.39
C ASP A 125 0.86 7.82 9.47
N ILE A 126 1.56 7.53 8.36
CA ILE A 126 3.02 7.30 8.32
C ILE A 126 3.80 8.44 8.99
N PHE A 127 3.44 9.69 8.68
CA PHE A 127 4.16 10.85 9.21
C PHE A 127 3.94 11.02 10.71
N GLN A 128 2.69 10.91 11.17
CA GLN A 128 2.34 11.21 12.55
C GLN A 128 2.71 10.06 13.50
N LYS A 129 2.34 8.83 13.12
CA LYS A 129 2.43 7.63 13.95
C LYS A 129 3.81 6.97 13.87
N TYR A 130 4.38 6.88 12.67
CA TYR A 130 5.65 6.17 12.45
C TYR A 130 6.87 7.09 12.36
N LYS A 131 6.68 8.41 12.45
CA LYS A 131 7.74 9.45 12.40
C LYS A 131 8.60 9.37 11.14
N VAL A 132 8.07 8.81 10.06
CA VAL A 132 8.74 8.75 8.77
C VAL A 132 8.37 10.03 8.00
N PRO A 133 9.35 10.81 7.50
CA PRO A 133 9.10 12.11 6.87
C PRO A 133 8.55 11.96 5.44
N LEU A 134 7.37 11.36 5.31
CA LEU A 134 6.70 11.08 4.05
C LEU A 134 5.24 11.50 4.14
N LEU A 135 4.86 12.50 3.34
CA LEU A 135 3.48 12.91 3.15
C LEU A 135 3.10 12.62 1.70
N VAL A 136 2.11 11.76 1.48
CA VAL A 136 1.63 11.39 0.14
C VAL A 136 0.12 11.37 0.15
N ILE A 137 -0.49 12.12 -0.75
CA ILE A 137 -1.94 12.12 -0.97
C ILE A 137 -2.33 11.05 -2.01
N PRO A 138 -3.59 10.59 -2.02
CA PRO A 138 -4.09 9.73 -3.09
C PRO A 138 -3.87 10.36 -4.47
N PRO A 139 -3.55 9.58 -5.52
CA PRO A 139 -3.38 10.10 -6.86
C PRO A 139 -4.71 10.66 -7.38
N ALA A 140 -4.65 11.58 -8.34
CA ALA A 140 -5.83 12.21 -8.92
C ALA A 140 -6.91 11.22 -9.38
N GLY A 141 -6.50 10.07 -9.93
CA GLY A 141 -7.40 9.00 -10.37
C GLY A 141 -8.09 8.22 -9.24
N VAL A 142 -7.75 8.49 -7.99
CA VAL A 142 -8.43 7.99 -6.78
C VAL A 142 -9.15 9.15 -6.09
N PHE A 143 -8.45 10.27 -5.90
CA PHE A 143 -8.94 11.42 -5.16
C PHE A 143 -10.22 12.01 -5.75
N TYR A 144 -10.24 12.32 -7.06
CA TYR A 144 -11.41 12.95 -7.67
C TYR A 144 -12.63 12.02 -7.74
N PRO A 145 -12.50 10.72 -8.11
CA PRO A 145 -13.64 9.81 -8.04
C PRO A 145 -14.18 9.60 -6.62
N ALA A 146 -13.32 9.62 -5.59
CA ALA A 146 -13.76 9.55 -4.20
C ALA A 146 -14.52 10.82 -3.79
N LEU A 147 -13.96 12.00 -4.10
CA LEU A 147 -14.56 13.30 -3.78
C LEU A 147 -15.93 13.51 -4.44
N LEU A 148 -16.08 13.02 -5.68
CA LEU A 148 -17.31 13.13 -6.47
C LEU A 148 -18.23 11.91 -6.32
N SER A 149 -17.94 11.01 -5.38
CA SER A 149 -18.77 9.83 -5.13
C SER A 149 -20.14 10.24 -4.60
N MET A 150 -21.18 9.54 -5.05
CA MET A 150 -22.53 9.68 -4.50
C MET A 150 -22.72 8.85 -3.21
N ASP A 151 -21.73 8.01 -2.87
CA ASP A 151 -21.71 7.23 -1.65
C ASP A 151 -21.14 8.07 -0.50
N SER A 152 -21.96 8.31 0.53
CA SER A 152 -21.57 9.14 1.67
C SER A 152 -20.42 8.53 2.47
N VAL A 153 -20.32 7.19 2.53
CA VAL A 153 -19.26 6.50 3.25
C VAL A 153 -17.90 6.78 2.62
N THR A 154 -17.83 6.70 1.29
CA THR A 154 -16.62 7.05 0.53
C THR A 154 -16.15 8.48 0.80
N VAL A 155 -17.08 9.44 0.80
CA VAL A 155 -16.74 10.86 1.03
C VAL A 155 -16.30 11.09 2.48
N ASP A 156 -17.00 10.50 3.45
CA ASP A 156 -16.65 10.57 4.88
C ASP A 156 -15.25 9.99 5.13
N HIS A 157 -14.96 8.83 4.53
CA HIS A 157 -13.65 8.19 4.63
C HIS A 157 -12.55 9.05 4.01
N LEU A 158 -12.80 9.67 2.84
CA LEU A 158 -11.85 10.60 2.24
C LEU A 158 -11.58 11.82 3.14
N CYS A 159 -12.59 12.32 3.84
CA CYS A 159 -12.43 13.45 4.77
C CYS A 159 -11.61 13.10 6.03
N HIS A 160 -11.47 11.81 6.36
CA HIS A 160 -10.66 11.35 7.48
C HIS A 160 -9.14 11.30 7.16
N ILE A 161 -8.80 11.19 5.86
CA ILE A 161 -7.44 11.04 5.33
C ILE A 161 -6.78 12.41 5.14
#